data_AF-A0AAN1C829-F1
#
_entry.id   AF-A0AAN1C829-F1
#
_cell.length_a   1.000
_cell.length_b   1.000
_cell.length_c   1.000
_cell.angle_alpha   90.00
_cell.angle_beta   90.00
_cell.angle_gamma   90.00
#
_symmetry.space_group_name_H-M   'P 1'
#
loop_
_entity.id
_entity.type
_entity.pdbx_description
1 polymer ?
#
loop_
_entity_poly.entity_id
_entity_poly.type
_entity_poly.pdbx_seq_one_letter_code
_entity_poly.pdbx_strand_id
1 'polypeptide(L)'
;MTTKGNQLIEENNKLRSQLTPKNKKYYEDLLLYMRTKSVLKDSKTIEQELLTILTDILAAQKDGIEAVDYFGKQPQETADDILAEVPIGWFNSFKMIAYVLIGYFLITTIPNLMVANQPWDIGDELIVGVYFTFVAIAIVKYVGHTTYKNSQQWGKLKIFFLWLACSVLVAPGFILPIFVKTPWQLDLSGISGMVLIGILVIVLGLVYWRQDDKTMWLPFVPFIAIMAAIGIATRIPAWQPFLLKSTPGRIGLAAFMILGLIIFGVLTWFAARKTKTDD
;
A
#
# COMPACT_ATOMS: atom_id res chain seq x y z
N MET A 1 -12.10 -2.52 -19.34
CA MET A 1 -13.39 -1.97 -18.88
C MET A 1 -13.08 -1.01 -17.74
N THR A 2 -13.20 0.30 -17.95
CA THR A 2 -13.01 1.28 -16.89
C THR A 2 -14.17 1.18 -15.90
N THR A 3 -13.85 0.87 -14.65
CA THR A 3 -14.82 0.83 -13.55
C THR A 3 -15.47 2.21 -13.39
N LYS A 4 -16.74 2.30 -12.97
CA LYS A 4 -17.45 3.58 -12.72
C LYS A 4 -16.64 4.57 -11.85
N GLY A 5 -15.80 4.08 -10.94
CA GLY A 5 -14.89 4.92 -10.14
C GLY A 5 -13.77 5.58 -10.96
N ASN A 6 -13.21 4.88 -11.97
CA ASN A 6 -12.18 5.46 -12.84
C ASN A 6 -12.76 6.57 -13.71
N GLN A 7 -14.02 6.45 -14.14
CA GLN A 7 -14.72 7.49 -14.90
C GLN A 7 -14.88 8.77 -14.08
N LEU A 8 -15.28 8.66 -12.80
CA LEU A 8 -15.40 9.81 -11.90
C LEU A 8 -14.05 10.50 -11.68
N ILE A 9 -12.96 9.74 -11.52
CA ILE A 9 -11.61 10.30 -11.33
C ILE A 9 -11.11 11.01 -12.59
N GLU A 10 -11.30 10.41 -13.77
CA GLU A 10 -10.93 11.03 -15.05
C GLU A 10 -11.70 12.33 -15.31
N GLU A 11 -13.02 12.30 -15.06
CA GLU A 11 -13.88 13.48 -15.17
C GLU A 11 -13.45 14.58 -14.18
N ASN A 12 -13.13 14.20 -12.95
CA ASN A 12 -12.60 15.12 -11.95
C ASN A 12 -11.32 15.80 -12.44
N ASN A 13 -10.36 15.03 -12.98
CA ASN A 13 -9.11 15.58 -13.49
C ASN A 13 -9.33 16.53 -14.69
N LYS A 14 -10.27 16.20 -15.58
CA LYS A 14 -10.63 17.04 -16.73
C LYS A 14 -11.32 18.35 -16.32
N LEU A 15 -12.16 18.32 -15.30
CA LEU A 15 -12.86 19.51 -14.80
C LEU A 15 -11.93 20.38 -13.95
N ARG A 16 -11.04 19.78 -13.15
CA ARG A 16 -10.04 20.49 -12.34
C ARG A 16 -9.11 21.38 -13.16
N SER A 17 -8.78 21.00 -14.39
CA SER A 17 -7.90 21.80 -15.26
C SER A 17 -8.56 23.09 -15.76
N GLN A 18 -9.89 23.22 -15.62
CA GLN A 18 -10.67 24.39 -16.03
C GLN A 18 -10.82 25.44 -14.91
N LEU A 19 -10.33 25.15 -13.71
CA LEU A 19 -10.39 26.06 -12.57
C LEU A 19 -9.36 27.18 -12.69
N THR A 20 -9.71 28.37 -12.21
CA THR A 20 -8.74 29.45 -11.97
C THR A 20 -7.73 29.01 -10.90
N PRO A 21 -6.51 29.59 -10.85
CA PRO A 21 -5.50 29.18 -9.88
C PRO A 21 -5.96 29.22 -8.42
N LYS A 22 -6.77 30.21 -8.04
CA LYS A 22 -7.33 30.33 -6.68
C LYS A 22 -8.36 29.23 -6.39
N ASN A 23 -9.33 29.03 -7.28
CA ASN A 23 -10.36 28.01 -7.13
C ASN A 23 -9.77 26.59 -7.19
N LYS A 24 -8.73 26.41 -8.02
CA LYS A 24 -7.97 25.17 -8.07
C LYS A 24 -7.33 24.88 -6.72
N LYS A 25 -6.61 25.84 -6.14
CA LYS A 25 -6.01 25.65 -4.80
C LYS A 25 -7.05 25.29 -3.74
N TYR A 26 -8.17 26.03 -3.69
CA TYR A 26 -9.27 25.74 -2.78
C TYR A 26 -9.77 24.29 -2.93
N TYR A 27 -10.03 23.87 -4.17
CA TYR A 27 -10.55 22.54 -4.45
C TYR A 27 -9.52 21.43 -4.17
N GLU A 28 -8.23 21.66 -4.44
CA GLU A 28 -7.17 20.70 -4.13
C GLU A 28 -7.01 20.49 -2.63
N ASP A 29 -7.08 21.57 -1.86
CA ASP A 29 -7.09 21.52 -0.39
C ASP A 29 -8.36 20.81 0.12
N LEU A 30 -9.53 21.02 -0.48
CA LEU A 30 -10.74 20.28 -0.10
C LEU A 30 -10.64 18.78 -0.42
N LEU A 31 -10.20 18.45 -1.63
CA LEU A 31 -10.10 17.08 -2.14
C LEU A 31 -9.16 16.23 -1.29
N LEU A 32 -7.98 16.73 -0.99
CA LEU A 32 -7.00 15.99 -0.19
C LEU A 32 -7.49 15.83 1.27
N TYR A 33 -8.19 16.81 1.84
CA TYR A 33 -8.76 16.71 3.20
C TYR A 33 -9.85 15.64 3.26
N MET A 34 -10.81 15.71 2.33
CA MET A 34 -11.90 14.74 2.22
C MET A 34 -11.34 13.33 2.11
N ARG A 35 -10.40 13.07 1.19
CA ARG A 35 -9.79 11.74 1.01
C ARG A 35 -9.04 11.24 2.24
N THR A 36 -8.38 12.11 2.99
CA THR A 36 -7.61 11.67 4.16
C THR A 36 -8.47 11.45 5.41
N LYS A 37 -9.58 12.18 5.57
CA LYS A 37 -10.52 11.98 6.68
C LYS A 37 -11.61 10.93 6.38
N SER A 38 -11.83 10.57 5.12
CA SER A 38 -12.88 9.65 4.68
C SER A 38 -12.48 8.18 4.59
N VAL A 39 -11.34 7.77 5.15
CA VAL A 39 -10.83 6.37 5.04
C VAL A 39 -11.87 5.29 5.41
N LEU A 40 -12.79 5.59 6.32
CA LEU A 40 -13.87 4.68 6.74
C LEU A 40 -15.26 5.04 6.17
N LYS A 41 -15.36 6.12 5.41
CA LYS A 41 -16.61 6.61 4.81
C LYS A 41 -16.85 5.91 3.47
N ASP A 42 -18.07 6.03 2.93
CA ASP A 42 -18.35 5.45 1.62
C ASP A 42 -17.58 6.17 0.50
N SER A 43 -16.61 5.48 -0.10
CA SER A 43 -15.71 6.08 -1.10
C SER A 43 -16.45 6.55 -2.35
N LYS A 44 -17.56 5.91 -2.72
CA LYS A 44 -18.34 6.30 -3.89
C LYS A 44 -19.11 7.59 -3.61
N THR A 45 -19.76 7.69 -2.46
CA THR A 45 -20.42 8.93 -2.03
C THR A 45 -19.41 10.08 -1.95
N ILE A 46 -18.22 9.85 -1.37
CA ILE A 46 -17.17 10.87 -1.30
C ILE A 46 -16.75 11.39 -2.69
N GLU A 47 -16.48 10.50 -3.64
CA GLU A 47 -16.09 10.92 -5.00
C GLU A 47 -17.24 11.60 -5.76
N GLN A 48 -18.50 11.25 -5.46
CA GLN A 48 -19.67 11.96 -6.00
C GLN A 48 -19.78 13.38 -5.44
N GLU A 49 -19.67 13.54 -4.11
CA GLU A 49 -19.67 14.87 -3.48
C GLU A 49 -18.53 15.76 -3.99
N LEU A 50 -17.32 15.20 -4.16
CA LEU A 50 -16.20 15.93 -4.75
C LEU A 50 -16.51 16.45 -6.16
N LEU A 51 -17.19 15.64 -6.98
CA LEU A 51 -17.55 16.03 -8.34
C LEU A 51 -18.67 17.08 -8.37
N THR A 52 -19.63 16.99 -7.45
CA THR A 52 -20.67 18.01 -7.25
C THR A 52 -20.02 19.35 -6.90
N ILE A 53 -19.15 19.39 -5.89
CA ILE A 53 -18.44 20.61 -5.44
C ILE A 53 -17.60 21.20 -6.57
N LEU A 54 -16.89 20.37 -7.32
CA LEU A 54 -16.10 20.83 -8.46
C LEU A 54 -16.98 21.52 -9.52
N THR A 55 -18.16 20.97 -9.76
CA THR A 55 -19.14 21.53 -10.70
C THR A 55 -19.72 22.84 -10.18
N ASP A 56 -20.03 22.94 -8.89
CA ASP A 56 -20.51 24.16 -8.25
C ASP A 56 -19.46 25.28 -8.30
N ILE A 57 -18.19 24.95 -8.05
CA ILE A 57 -17.08 25.90 -8.20
C ILE A 57 -16.99 26.39 -9.65
N LEU A 58 -17.10 25.50 -10.64
CA LEU A 58 -17.06 25.89 -12.05
C LEU A 58 -18.24 26.77 -12.45
N ALA A 59 -19.42 26.53 -11.88
CA ALA A 59 -20.59 27.39 -12.09
C ALA A 59 -20.37 28.78 -11.48
N ALA A 60 -19.98 28.86 -10.21
CA ALA A 60 -19.68 30.12 -9.52
C ALA A 60 -18.56 30.92 -10.23
N GLN A 61 -17.55 30.22 -10.73
CA GLN A 61 -16.45 30.81 -11.50
C GLN A 61 -16.92 31.47 -12.80
N LYS A 62 -17.95 30.94 -13.47
CA LYS A 62 -18.52 31.58 -14.68
C LYS A 62 -19.18 32.92 -14.36
N ASP A 63 -19.71 33.04 -13.15
CA ASP A 63 -20.31 34.28 -12.64
C ASP A 63 -19.26 35.22 -12.00
N GLY A 64 -17.98 34.86 -12.06
CA GLY A 64 -16.87 35.65 -11.50
C GLY A 64 -16.70 35.52 -9.99
N ILE A 65 -17.34 34.53 -9.36
CA ILE A 65 -17.31 34.30 -7.91
C ILE A 65 -16.19 33.30 -7.57
N GLU A 66 -15.35 33.63 -6.57
CA GLU A 66 -14.33 32.71 -6.07
C GLU A 66 -14.95 31.63 -5.16
N ALA A 67 -14.36 30.43 -5.12
CA ALA A 67 -14.88 29.29 -4.37
C ALA A 67 -15.07 29.61 -2.87
N VAL A 68 -14.11 30.34 -2.28
CA VAL A 68 -14.18 30.75 -0.87
C VAL A 68 -15.36 31.69 -0.59
N ASP A 69 -15.71 32.54 -1.55
CA ASP A 69 -16.83 33.47 -1.43
C ASP A 69 -18.16 32.74 -1.66
N TYR A 70 -18.20 31.79 -2.60
CA TYR A 70 -19.38 30.97 -2.87
C TYR A 70 -19.76 30.09 -1.68
N PHE A 71 -18.79 29.38 -1.08
CA PHE A 71 -19.05 28.53 0.08
C PHE A 71 -19.04 29.30 1.40
N GLY A 72 -18.52 30.52 1.43
CA GLY A 72 -18.39 31.36 2.62
C GLY A 72 -17.51 30.77 3.72
N LYS A 73 -16.74 29.72 3.41
CA LYS A 73 -15.99 28.88 4.36
C LYS A 73 -14.63 28.53 3.78
N GLN A 74 -13.70 28.19 4.67
CA GLN A 74 -12.42 27.63 4.25
C GLN A 74 -12.63 26.17 3.78
N PRO A 75 -11.75 25.64 2.89
CA PRO A 75 -11.89 24.28 2.35
C PRO A 75 -12.10 23.19 3.42
N GLN A 76 -11.49 23.37 4.59
CA GLN A 76 -11.54 22.44 5.72
C GLN A 76 -12.91 22.40 6.38
N GLU A 77 -13.53 23.56 6.57
CA GLU A 77 -14.85 23.68 7.19
C GLU A 77 -15.91 23.12 6.25
N THR A 78 -15.87 23.48 4.97
CA THR A 78 -16.75 22.89 3.95
C THR A 78 -16.62 21.38 3.92
N ALA A 79 -15.38 20.86 3.95
CA ALA A 79 -15.15 19.43 3.95
C ALA A 79 -15.63 18.73 5.23
N ASP A 80 -15.46 19.33 6.41
CA ASP A 80 -15.95 18.75 7.66
C ASP A 80 -17.49 18.66 7.67
N ASP A 81 -18.19 19.68 7.14
CA ASP A 81 -19.66 19.65 7.01
C ASP A 81 -20.10 18.49 6.12
N ILE A 82 -19.49 18.35 4.94
CA ILE A 82 -19.82 17.26 4.01
C ILE A 82 -19.53 15.90 4.66
N LEU A 83 -18.37 15.74 5.27
CA LEU A 83 -17.98 14.49 5.91
C LEU A 83 -18.87 14.11 7.09
N ALA A 84 -19.52 15.07 7.75
CA ALA A 84 -20.49 14.80 8.80
C ALA A 84 -21.74 14.11 8.24
N GLU A 85 -22.15 14.45 7.02
CA GLU A 85 -23.34 13.89 6.36
C GLU A 85 -23.08 12.55 5.67
N VAL A 86 -21.85 12.28 5.25
CA VAL A 86 -21.51 11.01 4.58
C VAL A 86 -21.56 9.84 5.57
N PRO A 87 -22.29 8.74 5.28
CA PRO A 87 -22.34 7.57 6.15
C PRO A 87 -21.02 6.78 6.17
N ILE A 88 -20.83 5.98 7.22
CA ILE A 88 -19.71 5.03 7.31
C ILE A 88 -19.95 3.88 6.32
N GLY A 89 -18.97 3.65 5.44
CA GLY A 89 -19.04 2.65 4.38
C GLY A 89 -18.53 1.28 4.85
N TRP A 90 -19.12 0.69 5.89
CA TRP A 90 -18.61 -0.53 6.55
C TRP A 90 -18.20 -1.65 5.59
N PHE A 91 -19.02 -1.95 4.58
CA PHE A 91 -18.71 -2.98 3.58
C PHE A 91 -17.49 -2.62 2.72
N ASN A 92 -17.37 -1.36 2.31
CA ASN A 92 -16.25 -0.89 1.50
C ASN A 92 -14.96 -0.84 2.32
N SER A 93 -15.03 -0.38 3.56
CA SER A 93 -13.90 -0.40 4.51
C SER A 93 -13.44 -1.83 4.80
N PHE A 94 -14.36 -2.76 5.03
CA PHE A 94 -14.02 -4.18 5.22
C PHE A 94 -13.37 -4.78 3.98
N LYS A 95 -13.91 -4.52 2.78
CA LYS A 95 -13.30 -4.97 1.52
C LYS A 95 -11.88 -4.40 1.34
N MET A 96 -11.68 -3.12 1.63
CA MET A 96 -10.36 -2.49 1.56
C MET A 96 -9.37 -3.17 2.51
N ILE A 97 -9.75 -3.34 3.78
CA ILE A 97 -8.91 -4.04 4.78
C ILE A 97 -8.61 -5.47 4.31
N ALA A 98 -9.62 -6.19 3.81
CA ALA A 98 -9.44 -7.54 3.29
C ALA A 98 -8.45 -7.57 2.11
N TYR A 99 -8.54 -6.64 1.15
CA TYR A 99 -7.59 -6.55 0.04
C TYR A 99 -6.17 -6.22 0.51
N VAL A 100 -6.01 -5.33 1.50
CA VAL A 100 -4.70 -5.03 2.09
C VAL A 100 -4.11 -6.27 2.75
N LEU A 101 -4.91 -7.01 3.53
CA LEU A 101 -4.47 -8.25 4.18
C LEU A 101 -4.14 -9.35 3.16
N ILE A 102 -4.94 -9.52 2.11
CA ILE A 102 -4.66 -10.46 1.02
C ILE A 102 -3.35 -10.07 0.31
N GLY A 103 -3.17 -8.79 0.00
CA GLY A 103 -1.95 -8.29 -0.62
C GLY A 103 -0.71 -8.50 0.25
N TYR A 104 -0.82 -8.22 1.55
CA TYR A 104 0.21 -8.52 2.55
C TYR A 104 0.58 -10.01 2.51
N PHE A 105 -0.41 -10.89 2.66
CA PHE A 105 -0.23 -12.33 2.69
C PHE A 105 0.45 -12.86 1.41
N LEU A 106 -0.03 -12.43 0.24
CA LEU A 106 0.56 -12.82 -1.05
C LEU A 106 2.05 -12.45 -1.16
N ILE A 107 2.47 -11.35 -0.55
CA ILE A 107 3.86 -10.87 -0.58
C ILE A 107 4.71 -11.56 0.49
N THR A 108 4.18 -11.84 1.68
CA THR A 108 4.94 -12.37 2.83
C THR A 108 5.03 -13.89 2.90
N THR A 109 4.04 -14.60 2.34
CA THR A 109 4.00 -16.06 2.42
C THR A 109 5.18 -16.73 1.70
N ILE A 110 5.57 -16.29 0.49
CA ILE A 110 6.70 -16.89 -0.23
C ILE A 110 8.01 -16.75 0.59
N PRO A 111 8.36 -15.57 1.13
CA PRO A 111 9.46 -15.44 2.08
C PRO A 111 9.38 -16.39 3.28
N ASN A 112 8.21 -16.51 3.92
CA ASN A 112 8.00 -17.41 5.06
C ASN A 112 8.20 -18.89 4.69
N LEU A 113 7.88 -19.25 3.45
CA LEU A 113 8.07 -20.60 2.93
C LEU A 113 9.47 -20.85 2.37
N MET A 114 10.42 -19.93 2.44
CA MET A 114 11.74 -20.11 1.81
C MET A 114 12.54 -21.31 2.37
N VAL A 115 12.34 -21.67 3.65
CA VAL A 115 13.07 -22.76 4.31
C VAL A 115 12.13 -23.92 4.62
N ALA A 116 12.43 -25.11 4.08
CA ALA A 116 11.57 -26.29 4.20
C ALA A 116 11.38 -26.85 5.63
N ASN A 117 12.31 -26.58 6.55
CA ASN A 117 12.32 -27.23 7.88
C ASN A 117 11.59 -26.43 8.97
N GLN A 118 10.89 -25.35 8.61
CA GLN A 118 10.13 -24.54 9.56
C GLN A 118 8.64 -24.69 9.26
N PRO A 119 7.80 -25.02 10.26
CA PRO A 119 6.37 -24.98 10.08
C PRO A 119 5.94 -23.54 9.81
N TRP A 120 4.96 -23.38 8.93
CA TRP A 120 4.42 -22.07 8.63
C TRP A 120 3.29 -21.75 9.60
N ASP A 121 3.49 -20.73 10.43
CA ASP A 121 2.51 -20.24 11.40
C ASP A 121 1.61 -19.20 10.70
N ILE A 122 0.39 -19.59 10.35
CA ILE A 122 -0.53 -18.68 9.65
C ILE A 122 -1.10 -17.65 10.63
N GLY A 123 -1.24 -18.03 11.90
CA GLY A 123 -1.80 -17.14 12.91
C GLY A 123 -0.87 -15.98 13.23
N ASP A 124 0.44 -16.21 13.30
CA ASP A 124 1.40 -15.12 13.51
C ASP A 124 1.39 -14.14 12.32
N GLU A 125 1.34 -14.64 11.09
CA GLU A 125 1.27 -13.84 9.86
C GLU A 125 -0.02 -13.01 9.81
N LEU A 126 -1.15 -13.59 10.22
CA LEU A 126 -2.43 -12.87 10.29
C LEU A 126 -2.39 -11.76 11.35
N ILE A 127 -1.88 -12.04 12.54
CA ILE A 127 -1.77 -11.07 13.64
C ILE A 127 -0.88 -9.89 13.21
N VAL A 128 0.26 -10.18 12.58
CA VAL A 128 1.19 -9.15 12.10
C VAL A 128 0.60 -8.34 10.95
N GLY A 129 -0.09 -8.99 10.00
CA GLY A 129 -0.80 -8.30 8.92
C GLY A 129 -1.88 -7.35 9.43
N VAL A 130 -2.68 -7.79 10.41
CA VAL A 130 -3.68 -6.95 11.07
C VAL A 130 -3.01 -5.78 11.78
N TYR A 131 -1.93 -6.03 12.53
CA TYR A 131 -1.16 -4.99 13.20
C TYR A 131 -0.66 -3.92 12.22
N PHE A 132 0.03 -4.32 11.14
CA PHE A 132 0.53 -3.37 10.14
C PHE A 132 -0.60 -2.59 9.45
N THR A 133 -1.76 -3.23 9.23
CA THR A 133 -2.93 -2.55 8.65
C THR A 133 -3.42 -1.43 9.57
N PHE A 134 -3.56 -1.68 10.88
CA PHE A 134 -3.96 -0.66 11.84
C PHE A 134 -2.91 0.45 11.99
N VAL A 135 -1.63 0.10 12.02
CA VAL A 135 -0.52 1.07 12.05
C VAL A 135 -0.55 1.96 10.80
N ALA A 136 -0.73 1.39 9.60
CA ALA A 136 -0.82 2.14 8.36
C ALA A 136 -2.01 3.13 8.37
N ILE A 137 -3.20 2.68 8.80
CA ILE A 137 -4.38 3.55 8.93
C ILE A 137 -4.11 4.68 9.93
N ALA A 138 -3.49 4.37 11.08
CA ALA A 138 -3.16 5.38 12.09
C ALA A 138 -2.17 6.43 11.56
N ILE A 139 -1.13 6.01 10.83
CA ILE A 139 -0.15 6.91 10.20
C ILE A 139 -0.84 7.82 9.17
N VAL A 140 -1.64 7.25 8.27
CA VAL A 140 -2.37 8.03 7.25
C VAL A 140 -3.29 9.07 7.90
N LYS A 141 -4.06 8.66 8.91
CA LYS A 141 -4.97 9.56 9.63
C LYS A 141 -4.21 10.67 10.37
N TYR A 142 -3.08 10.33 10.98
CA TYR A 142 -2.23 11.30 11.68
C TYR A 142 -1.64 12.32 10.70
N VAL A 143 -0.99 11.85 9.64
CA VAL A 143 -0.39 12.70 8.60
C VAL A 143 -1.44 13.64 8.01
N GLY A 144 -2.63 13.12 7.68
CA GLY A 144 -3.75 13.92 7.21
C GLY A 144 -4.17 15.04 8.15
N HIS A 145 -4.28 14.74 9.45
CA HIS A 145 -4.63 15.74 10.44
C HIS A 145 -3.55 16.84 10.55
N THR A 146 -2.28 16.44 10.54
CA THR A 146 -1.17 17.36 10.82
C THR A 146 -0.76 18.24 9.63
N THR A 147 -0.92 17.76 8.39
CA THR A 147 -0.60 18.54 7.19
C THR A 147 -1.60 19.68 6.97
N TYR A 148 -2.84 19.54 7.46
CA TYR A 148 -3.91 20.51 7.21
C TYR A 148 -4.05 21.60 8.27
N LYS A 149 -3.85 21.25 9.55
CA LYS A 149 -4.06 22.22 10.63
C LYS A 149 -3.01 23.32 10.65
N ASN A 150 -1.95 23.14 9.88
CA ASN A 150 -0.82 24.05 9.88
C ASN A 150 -0.19 24.02 8.48
N SER A 151 -0.24 25.12 7.73
CA SER A 151 0.61 25.36 6.54
C SER A 151 2.10 25.48 6.92
N GLN A 152 2.48 24.84 8.02
CA GLN A 152 3.73 24.98 8.71
C GLN A 152 4.78 24.18 7.95
N GLN A 153 5.78 24.87 7.43
CA GLN A 153 7.01 24.25 7.01
C GLN A 153 7.59 23.48 8.20
N TRP A 154 7.57 22.16 8.11
CA TRP A 154 8.10 21.30 9.16
C TRP A 154 9.61 21.49 9.20
N GLY A 155 10.11 22.08 10.29
CA GLY A 155 11.55 22.10 10.54
C GLY A 155 12.10 20.67 10.52
N LYS A 156 13.31 20.48 9.99
CA LYS A 156 13.97 19.16 9.85
C LYS A 156 13.89 18.30 11.12
N LEU A 157 13.95 18.95 12.29
CA LEU A 157 13.85 18.30 13.60
C LEU A 157 12.47 17.65 13.85
N LYS A 158 11.36 18.33 13.50
CA LYS A 158 10.00 17.77 13.67
C LYS A 158 9.76 16.60 12.72
N ILE A 159 10.25 16.69 11.48
CA ILE A 159 10.20 15.58 10.52
C ILE A 159 10.98 14.38 11.06
N PHE A 160 12.16 14.62 11.63
CA PHE A 160 12.97 13.57 12.23
C PHE A 160 12.25 12.87 13.39
N PHE A 161 11.65 13.63 14.32
CA PHE A 161 10.88 13.03 15.43
C PHE A 161 9.64 12.29 14.93
N LEU A 162 8.97 12.78 13.89
CA LEU A 162 7.86 12.08 13.27
C LEU A 162 8.29 10.76 12.65
N TRP A 163 9.40 10.76 11.91
CA TRP A 163 9.99 9.56 11.34
C TRP A 163 10.34 8.54 12.44
N LEU A 164 10.99 9.00 13.51
CA LEU A 164 11.34 8.16 14.66
C LEU A 164 10.09 7.55 15.32
N ALA A 165 9.04 8.35 15.53
CA ALA A 165 7.78 7.87 16.09
C ALA A 165 7.12 6.81 15.19
N CYS A 166 7.09 7.03 13.87
CA CYS A 166 6.62 6.04 12.91
C CYS A 166 7.46 4.75 12.96
N SER A 167 8.79 4.85 13.05
CA SER A 167 9.67 3.68 13.19
C SER A 167 9.38 2.89 14.47
N VAL A 168 9.15 3.58 15.60
CA VAL A 168 8.78 2.95 16.88
C VAL A 168 7.41 2.26 16.79
N LEU A 169 6.46 2.83 16.05
CA LEU A 169 5.15 2.21 15.81
C LEU A 169 5.21 1.02 14.84
N VAL A 170 6.21 0.93 13.96
CA VAL A 170 6.35 -0.16 13.00
C VAL A 170 7.14 -1.33 13.60
N ALA A 171 8.13 -1.03 14.45
CA ALA A 171 9.05 -2.01 15.02
C ALA A 171 8.38 -3.24 15.68
N PRO A 172 7.30 -3.11 16.47
CA PRO A 172 6.66 -4.27 17.08
C PRO A 172 6.17 -5.29 16.06
N GLY A 173 5.77 -4.88 14.85
CA GLY A 173 5.34 -5.80 13.79
C GLY A 173 6.41 -6.82 13.40
N PHE A 174 7.68 -6.46 13.47
CA PHE A 174 8.81 -7.35 13.21
C PHE A 174 9.21 -8.20 14.43
N ILE A 175 8.85 -7.74 15.63
CA ILE A 175 9.19 -8.38 16.90
C ILE A 175 8.11 -9.40 17.30
N LEU A 176 6.85 -9.12 16.97
CA LEU A 176 5.68 -9.95 17.31
C LEU A 176 5.85 -11.45 16.96
N PRO A 177 6.35 -11.85 15.77
CA PRO A 177 6.56 -13.27 15.43
C PRO A 177 7.54 -14.03 16.32
N ILE A 178 8.42 -13.30 17.03
CA ILE A 178 9.41 -13.89 17.94
C ILE A 178 8.73 -14.31 19.25
N PHE A 179 7.75 -13.54 19.72
CA PHE A 179 7.09 -13.74 21.02
C PHE A 179 5.74 -14.46 20.91
N VAL A 180 5.04 -14.30 19.79
CA VAL A 180 3.72 -14.86 19.56
C VAL A 180 3.86 -16.08 18.66
N LYS A 181 3.61 -17.26 19.22
CA LYS A 181 3.43 -18.51 18.47
C LYS A 181 1.98 -18.95 18.60
N THR A 182 1.36 -19.26 17.47
CA THR A 182 -0.05 -19.63 17.44
C THR A 182 -0.21 -21.13 17.21
N PRO A 183 -1.36 -21.72 17.58
CA PRO A 183 -1.61 -23.13 17.29
C PRO A 183 -1.86 -23.41 15.80
N TRP A 184 -1.92 -22.40 14.94
CA TRP A 184 -2.23 -22.54 13.52
C TRP A 184 -0.96 -22.73 12.68
N GLN A 185 -0.24 -23.80 12.99
CA GLN A 185 1.00 -24.17 12.30
C GLN A 185 0.72 -25.27 11.26
N LEU A 186 1.09 -25.01 10.02
CA LEU A 186 1.03 -25.98 8.93
C LEU A 186 2.43 -26.47 8.57
N ASP A 187 2.62 -27.79 8.62
CA ASP A 187 3.82 -28.41 8.09
C ASP A 187 3.75 -28.47 6.57
N LEU A 188 4.58 -27.64 5.93
CA LEU A 188 4.71 -27.54 4.49
C LEU A 188 6.11 -27.97 4.02
N SER A 189 6.78 -28.85 4.77
CA SER A 189 8.13 -29.33 4.45
C SER A 189 8.22 -30.20 3.19
N GLY A 190 7.09 -30.76 2.74
CA GLY A 190 7.02 -31.67 1.60
C GLY A 190 6.45 -31.05 0.31
N ILE A 191 5.81 -31.90 -0.49
CA ILE A 191 5.22 -31.55 -1.79
C ILE A 191 4.14 -30.46 -1.66
N SER A 192 3.39 -30.46 -0.56
CA SER A 192 2.37 -29.46 -0.27
C SER A 192 2.91 -28.02 -0.31
N GLY A 193 4.11 -27.80 0.25
CA GLY A 193 4.76 -26.49 0.22
C GLY A 193 5.20 -26.08 -1.18
N MET A 194 5.71 -27.01 -1.99
CA MET A 194 6.08 -26.74 -3.38
C MET A 194 4.86 -26.38 -4.24
N VAL A 195 3.76 -27.11 -4.06
CA VAL A 195 2.49 -26.83 -4.74
C VAL A 195 1.97 -25.44 -4.36
N LEU A 196 1.99 -25.11 -3.07
CA LEU A 196 1.56 -23.79 -2.59
C LEU A 196 2.42 -22.66 -3.17
N ILE A 197 3.75 -22.79 -3.15
CA ILE A 197 4.64 -21.79 -3.78
C ILE A 197 4.32 -21.63 -5.26
N GLY A 198 4.09 -22.75 -5.99
CA GLY A 198 3.71 -22.71 -7.40
C GLY A 198 2.39 -21.95 -7.63
N ILE A 199 1.36 -22.21 -6.82
CA ILE A 199 0.08 -21.50 -6.87
C ILE A 199 0.29 -20.00 -6.61
N LEU A 200 1.06 -19.62 -5.59
CA LEU A 200 1.32 -18.22 -5.24
C LEU A 200 2.07 -17.49 -6.35
N VAL A 201 3.07 -18.11 -6.97
CA VAL A 201 3.79 -17.53 -8.11
C VAL A 201 2.85 -17.32 -9.30
N ILE A 202 1.97 -18.27 -9.60
CA ILE A 202 0.96 -18.12 -10.67
C ILE A 202 0.01 -16.97 -10.35
N VAL A 203 -0.52 -16.90 -9.14
CA VAL A 203 -1.43 -15.82 -8.71
C VAL A 203 -0.74 -14.46 -8.81
N LEU A 204 0.48 -14.32 -8.27
CA LEU A 204 1.26 -13.09 -8.37
C LEU A 204 1.59 -12.73 -9.83
N GLY A 205 1.89 -13.73 -10.67
CA GLY A 205 2.10 -13.54 -12.11
C GLY A 205 0.85 -13.01 -12.83
N LEU A 206 -0.34 -13.53 -12.49
CA LEU A 206 -1.61 -13.04 -13.03
C LEU A 206 -1.92 -11.62 -12.54
N VAL A 207 -1.66 -11.33 -11.26
CA VAL A 207 -1.80 -9.97 -10.70
C VAL A 207 -0.87 -9.01 -11.43
N TYR A 208 0.40 -9.37 -11.59
CA TYR A 208 1.38 -8.57 -12.31
C TYR A 208 1.00 -8.35 -13.78
N TRP A 209 0.45 -9.36 -14.45
CA TRP A 209 0.00 -9.25 -15.84
C TRP A 209 -1.14 -8.24 -16.01
N ARG A 210 -2.02 -8.13 -15.01
CA ARG A 210 -3.15 -7.19 -15.00
C ARG A 210 -2.76 -5.75 -14.68
N GLN A 211 -1.54 -5.48 -14.23
CA GLN A 211 -1.11 -4.11 -13.95
C GLN A 211 -0.79 -3.37 -15.25
N ASP A 212 -1.39 -2.19 -15.42
CA ASP A 212 -1.15 -1.32 -16.58
C ASP A 212 0.25 -0.69 -16.50
N ASP A 213 0.64 -0.17 -15.33
CA ASP A 213 2.01 0.29 -15.05
C ASP A 213 2.78 -0.74 -14.23
N LYS A 214 3.78 -1.34 -14.88
CA LYS A 214 4.63 -2.38 -14.29
C LYS A 214 5.90 -1.82 -13.66
N THR A 215 6.18 -0.52 -13.81
CA THR A 215 7.45 0.10 -13.44
C THR A 215 7.75 -0.06 -11.94
N MET A 216 6.74 0.13 -11.09
CA MET A 216 6.89 -0.02 -9.64
C MET A 216 7.03 -1.49 -9.20
N TRP A 217 6.39 -2.42 -9.90
CA TRP A 217 6.33 -3.84 -9.51
C TRP A 217 7.48 -4.68 -10.09
N LEU A 218 8.08 -4.24 -11.19
CA LEU A 218 9.16 -4.93 -11.90
C LEU A 218 10.34 -5.34 -10.99
N PRO A 219 10.84 -4.49 -10.06
CA PRO A 219 11.95 -4.88 -9.19
C PRO A 219 11.64 -6.08 -8.30
N PHE A 220 10.38 -6.25 -7.87
CA PHE A 220 9.97 -7.33 -6.97
C PHE A 220 9.91 -8.69 -7.66
N VAL A 221 9.69 -8.74 -8.98
CA VAL A 221 9.54 -9.99 -9.75
C VAL A 221 10.76 -10.92 -9.62
N PRO A 222 12.00 -10.49 -9.95
CA PRO A 222 13.17 -11.37 -9.82
C PRO A 222 13.46 -11.74 -8.37
N PHE A 223 13.19 -10.84 -7.42
CA PHE A 223 13.37 -11.12 -6.00
C PHE A 223 12.44 -12.24 -5.52
N ILE A 224 11.13 -12.13 -5.81
CA ILE A 224 10.15 -13.15 -5.47
C ILE A 224 10.45 -14.47 -6.20
N ALA A 225 10.87 -14.41 -7.46
CA ALA A 225 11.22 -15.60 -8.24
C ALA A 225 12.40 -16.37 -7.62
N ILE A 226 13.44 -15.67 -7.15
CA ILE A 226 14.58 -16.28 -6.45
C ILE A 226 14.13 -16.91 -5.13
N MET A 227 13.31 -16.21 -4.35
CA MET A 227 12.77 -16.73 -3.08
C MET A 227 11.93 -17.99 -3.31
N ALA A 228 11.07 -17.99 -4.33
CA ALA A 228 10.28 -19.15 -4.72
C ALA A 228 11.16 -20.32 -5.18
N ALA A 229 12.19 -20.05 -5.98
CA ALA A 229 13.14 -21.07 -6.44
C ALA A 229 13.91 -21.70 -5.27
N ILE A 230 14.37 -20.90 -4.31
CA ILE A 230 14.99 -21.39 -3.07
C ILE A 230 13.99 -22.23 -2.27
N GLY A 231 12.76 -21.74 -2.09
CA GLY A 231 11.70 -22.47 -1.38
C GLY A 231 11.40 -23.83 -2.00
N ILE A 232 11.38 -23.94 -3.33
CA ILE A 232 11.20 -25.23 -4.02
C ILE A 232 12.46 -26.09 -3.86
N ALA A 233 13.65 -25.54 -4.12
CA ALA A 233 14.92 -26.28 -4.08
C ALA A 233 15.19 -26.90 -2.69
N THR A 234 14.86 -26.19 -1.61
CA THR A 234 15.04 -26.70 -0.23
C THR A 234 14.08 -27.81 0.15
N ARG A 235 13.01 -28.04 -0.63
CA ARG A 235 12.01 -29.13 -0.43
C ARG A 235 12.27 -30.35 -1.29
N ILE A 236 13.21 -30.29 -2.23
CA ILE A 236 13.57 -31.45 -3.07
C ILE A 236 14.47 -32.38 -2.27
N PRO A 237 14.07 -33.65 -2.02
CA PRO A 237 14.83 -34.57 -1.16
C PRO A 237 16.29 -34.80 -1.62
N ALA A 238 16.54 -34.74 -2.93
CA ALA A 238 17.88 -34.91 -3.50
C ALA A 238 18.84 -33.76 -3.16
N TRP A 239 18.33 -32.53 -2.98
CA TRP A 239 19.14 -31.33 -2.76
C TRP A 239 19.08 -30.84 -1.31
N GLN A 240 18.01 -31.15 -0.58
CA GLN A 240 17.75 -30.68 0.77
C GLN A 240 18.92 -30.93 1.76
N PRO A 241 19.56 -32.12 1.84
CA PRO A 241 20.67 -32.33 2.76
C PRO A 241 21.86 -31.43 2.45
N PHE A 242 22.18 -31.24 1.18
CA PHE A 242 23.27 -30.36 0.76
C PHE A 242 22.93 -28.89 1.05
N LEU A 243 21.76 -28.42 0.66
CA LEU A 243 21.37 -27.02 0.79
C LEU A 243 21.18 -26.58 2.25
N LEU A 244 20.57 -27.42 3.10
CA LEU A 244 20.20 -27.06 4.46
C LEU A 244 21.20 -27.52 5.54
N LYS A 245 21.96 -28.60 5.32
CA LYS A 245 22.90 -29.12 6.33
C LYS A 245 24.37 -28.79 6.04
N SER A 246 24.74 -28.60 4.77
CA SER A 246 26.12 -28.29 4.38
C SER A 246 26.44 -26.79 4.48
N THR A 247 27.62 -26.44 5.00
CA THR A 247 28.08 -25.04 5.09
C THR A 247 28.18 -24.36 3.71
N PRO A 248 28.81 -24.98 2.68
CA PRO A 248 28.77 -24.47 1.30
C PRO A 248 27.37 -24.26 0.75
N GLY A 249 26.43 -25.16 1.05
CA GLY A 249 25.04 -25.06 0.59
C GLY A 249 24.33 -23.83 1.17
N ARG A 250 24.48 -23.60 2.48
CA ARG A 250 23.92 -22.42 3.16
C ARG A 250 24.54 -21.12 2.65
N ILE A 251 25.86 -21.09 2.42
CA ILE A 251 26.54 -19.93 1.84
C ILE A 251 26.00 -19.67 0.42
N GLY A 252 25.78 -20.72 -0.37
CA GLY A 252 25.17 -20.63 -1.69
C GLY A 252 23.77 -20.01 -1.65
N LEU A 253 22.89 -20.49 -0.76
CA LEU A 253 21.54 -19.93 -0.57
C LEU A 253 21.59 -18.44 -0.18
N ALA A 254 22.46 -18.07 0.77
CA ALA A 254 22.65 -16.69 1.17
C ALA A 254 23.16 -15.82 0.01
N ALA A 255 24.10 -16.33 -0.79
CA ALA A 255 24.62 -15.63 -1.96
C ALA A 255 23.53 -15.39 -3.02
N PHE A 256 22.68 -16.38 -3.29
CA PHE A 256 21.53 -16.21 -4.19
C PHE A 256 20.53 -15.18 -3.68
N MET A 257 20.26 -15.16 -2.37
CA MET A 257 19.40 -14.15 -1.76
C MET A 257 20.00 -12.75 -1.88
N ILE A 258 21.30 -12.59 -1.60
CA ILE A 258 22.02 -11.32 -1.76
C ILE A 258 21.98 -10.86 -3.22
N LEU A 259 22.19 -11.77 -4.17
CA LEU A 259 22.09 -11.48 -5.60
C LEU A 259 20.68 -10.99 -5.97
N GLY A 260 19.63 -11.60 -5.41
CA GLY A 260 18.25 -11.13 -5.56
C GLY A 260 18.04 -9.71 -5.03
N LEU A 261 18.61 -9.39 -3.86
CA LEU A 261 18.55 -8.03 -3.28
C LEU A 261 19.33 -7.01 -4.12
N ILE A 262 20.48 -7.40 -4.69
CA ILE A 262 21.26 -6.54 -5.59
C ILE A 262 20.44 -6.24 -6.85
N ILE A 263 19.85 -7.26 -7.48
CA ILE A 263 19.00 -7.09 -8.66
C ILE A 263 17.81 -6.18 -8.33
N PHE A 264 17.15 -6.41 -7.19
CA PHE A 264 16.07 -5.57 -6.70
C PHE A 264 16.51 -4.11 -6.57
N GLY A 265 17.66 -3.85 -5.94
CA GLY A 265 18.19 -2.50 -5.75
C GLY A 265 18.52 -1.81 -7.08
N VAL A 266 19.15 -2.52 -8.01
CA VAL A 266 19.49 -1.98 -9.34
C VAL A 266 18.23 -1.63 -10.13
N LEU A 267 17.24 -2.52 -10.18
CA LEU A 267 15.98 -2.27 -10.88
C LEU A 267 15.19 -1.13 -10.25
N THR A 268 15.15 -1.06 -8.93
CA THR A 268 14.51 0.06 -8.20
C THR A 268 15.18 1.38 -8.53
N TRP A 269 16.51 1.41 -8.62
CA TRP A 269 17.26 2.61 -9.01
C TRP A 269 16.95 3.06 -10.45
N PHE A 270 16.86 2.12 -11.40
CA PHE A 270 16.44 2.43 -12.77
C PHE A 270 15.00 2.94 -12.83
N ALA A 271 14.08 2.31 -12.11
CA ALA A 271 12.69 2.74 -12.02
C ALA A 271 12.58 4.18 -11.47
N ALA A 272 13.30 4.48 -10.38
CA ALA A 272 13.32 5.81 -9.77
C ALA A 272 13.97 6.89 -10.66
N ARG A 273 14.87 6.52 -11.58
CA ARG A 273 15.42 7.45 -12.56
C ARG A 273 14.42 7.79 -13.66
N LYS A 274 13.70 6.78 -14.14
CA LYS A 274 12.70 6.96 -15.20
C LYS A 274 11.61 7.97 -14.77
N THR A 275 11.10 7.83 -13.54
CA THR A 275 10.09 8.73 -12.99
C THR A 275 10.56 10.17 -12.82
N LYS A 276 11.87 10.43 -12.67
CA LYS A 276 12.43 11.79 -12.55
C LYS A 276 12.66 12.49 -13.89
N THR A 277 12.52 11.76 -15.01
CA THR A 277 12.78 12.31 -16.35
C THR A 277 11.48 12.74 -17.05
N ASP A 278 10.33 12.31 -16.50
CA ASP A 278 8.99 12.60 -17.01
C ASP A 278 8.30 13.79 -16.29
N ASP A 279 8.94 14.36 -15.25
CA ASP A 279 8.57 15.61 -14.56
C ASP A 279 9.42 16.80 -15.07
#